data_AF-A0A6J1N5Q8-F1
#
_entry.id   AF-A0A6J1N5Q8-F1
#
_cell.length_a   1.000
_cell.length_b   1.000
_cell.length_c   1.000
_cell.angle_alpha   90.00
_cell.angle_beta   90.00
_cell.angle_gamma   90.00
#
_symmetry.space_group_name_H-M   'P 1'
#
loop_
_entity.id
_entity.type
_entity.pdbx_description
1 polymer ?
#
loop_
_entity_poly.entity_id
_entity_poly.type
_entity_poly.pdbx_seq_one_letter_code
_entity_poly.pdbx_strand_id
1 'polypeptide(L)'
;MHYIIVTELQSPGEDPVCKVQGLPSADVNTLESCFLDLHLTCKNLPEFIEVDFAAVHVLNILCGLDFRYRVISQCMAIEITAIGGRTMKIQKIFWTMARE
;
A
#
# COMPACT_ATOMS: atom_id res chain seq x y z
N MET A 1 9.63 -17.92 -3.42
CA MET A 1 9.70 -16.58 -2.82
C MET A 1 8.73 -15.69 -3.58
N HIS A 2 7.67 -15.25 -2.93
CA HIS A 2 6.62 -14.44 -3.55
C HIS A 2 6.83 -12.97 -3.16
N TYR A 3 6.71 -12.06 -4.12
CA TYR A 3 7.00 -10.64 -3.93
C TYR A 3 5.73 -9.82 -4.12
N ILE A 4 5.58 -8.81 -3.27
CA ILE A 4 4.51 -7.82 -3.34
C ILE A 4 5.11 -6.42 -3.32
N ILE A 5 4.31 -5.46 -3.76
CA ILE A 5 4.67 -4.04 -3.71
C ILE A 5 3.63 -3.33 -2.85
N VAL A 6 4.11 -2.59 -1.85
CA VAL A 6 3.30 -1.67 -1.07
C VAL A 6 3.67 -0.25 -1.50
N THR A 7 2.68 0.59 -1.78
CA THR A 7 2.90 1.98 -2.20
C THR A 7 2.13 2.92 -1.30
N GLU A 8 2.80 3.95 -0.76
CA GLU A 8 2.14 5.08 -0.12
C GLU A 8 2.15 6.26 -1.06
N LEU A 9 0.98 6.84 -1.29
CA LEU A 9 0.79 8.06 -2.06
C LEU A 9 0.50 9.19 -1.08
N GLN A 10 1.30 10.26 -1.15
CA GLN A 10 1.10 11.46 -0.37
C GLN A 10 1.01 12.68 -1.30
N SER A 11 -0.18 13.26 -1.34
CA SER A 11 -0.44 14.55 -1.98
C SER A 11 -0.52 15.66 -0.92
N PRO A 12 -0.17 16.91 -1.25
CA PRO A 12 -0.32 18.02 -0.31
C PRO A 12 -1.80 18.23 0.06
N GLY A 13 -2.10 18.11 1.37
CA GLY A 13 -3.45 18.38 1.91
C GLY A 13 -4.42 17.18 1.85
N GLU A 14 -3.94 16.00 1.50
CA GLU A 14 -4.71 14.74 1.52
C GLU A 14 -4.08 13.75 2.50
N ASP A 15 -4.91 12.88 3.07
CA ASP A 15 -4.44 11.77 3.90
C ASP A 15 -3.66 10.76 3.03
N PRO A 16 -2.65 10.07 3.60
CA PRO A 16 -1.88 9.09 2.86
C PRO A 16 -2.75 7.90 2.44
N VAL A 17 -2.66 7.54 1.15
CA VAL A 17 -3.35 6.37 0.60
C VAL A 17 -2.34 5.26 0.36
N CYS A 18 -2.63 4.07 0.86
CA CYS A 18 -1.77 2.90 0.69
C CYS A 18 -2.35 1.92 -0.34
N LYS A 19 -1.47 1.37 -1.17
CA LYS A 19 -1.80 0.36 -2.19
C LYS A 19 -0.97 -0.89 -1.99
N VAL A 20 -1.58 -2.06 -2.10
CA VAL A 20 -0.90 -3.35 -2.02
C VAL A 20 -1.13 -4.12 -3.33
N GLN A 21 -0.03 -4.47 -4.00
CA GLN A 21 0.01 -5.10 -5.32
C GLN A 21 0.66 -6.47 -5.27
N GLY A 22 0.13 -7.39 -6.08
CA GLY A 22 0.69 -8.72 -6.28
C GLY A 22 0.31 -9.76 -5.23
N LEU A 23 -0.53 -9.40 -4.24
CA LEU A 23 -0.95 -10.31 -3.17
C LEU A 23 -1.76 -11.51 -3.73
N PRO A 24 -1.53 -12.75 -3.28
CA PRO A 24 -2.31 -13.92 -3.71
C PRO A 24 -3.78 -13.81 -3.26
N SER A 25 -4.73 -14.32 -4.05
CA SER A 25 -6.17 -14.20 -3.74
C SER A 25 -6.58 -14.73 -2.37
N ALA A 26 -5.88 -15.74 -1.84
CA ALA A 26 -6.12 -16.24 -0.48
C ALA A 26 -5.75 -15.19 0.58
N ASP A 27 -4.58 -14.56 0.44
CA ASP A 27 -4.09 -13.52 1.33
C ASP A 27 -4.96 -12.24 1.19
N VAL A 28 -5.52 -11.96 0.00
CA VAL A 28 -6.38 -10.79 -0.26
C VAL A 28 -7.60 -10.81 0.65
N ASN A 29 -8.33 -11.93 0.70
CA ASN A 29 -9.53 -12.06 1.51
C ASN A 29 -9.22 -11.93 3.02
N THR A 30 -8.07 -12.46 3.45
CA THR A 30 -7.60 -12.33 4.83
C THR A 30 -7.25 -10.88 5.17
N LEU A 31 -6.59 -10.17 4.25
CA LEU A 31 -6.21 -8.78 4.46
C LEU A 31 -7.42 -7.85 4.51
N GLU A 32 -8.40 -8.05 3.63
CA GLU A 32 -9.69 -7.34 3.68
C GLU A 32 -10.40 -7.57 5.02
N SER A 33 -10.46 -8.81 5.48
CA SER A 33 -11.07 -9.14 6.77
C SER A 33 -10.37 -8.43 7.93
N CYS A 34 -9.03 -8.40 7.92
CA CYS A 34 -8.23 -7.68 8.91
C CYS A 34 -8.52 -6.17 8.89
N PHE A 35 -8.66 -5.57 7.70
CA PHE A 35 -9.03 -4.16 7.57
C PHE A 35 -10.43 -3.86 8.08
N LEU A 36 -11.40 -4.74 7.79
CA LEU A 36 -12.77 -4.62 8.31
C LEU A 36 -12.80 -4.69 9.85
N ASP A 37 -12.05 -5.60 10.46
CA ASP A 37 -11.93 -5.70 11.92
C ASP A 37 -11.34 -4.43 12.56
N LEU A 38 -10.41 -3.79 11.85
CA LEU A 38 -9.82 -2.50 12.23
C LEU A 38 -10.69 -1.29 11.86
N HIS A 39 -11.89 -1.52 11.31
CA HIS A 39 -12.83 -0.48 10.86
C HIS A 39 -12.23 0.44 9.78
N LEU A 40 -11.34 -0.11 8.95
CA LEU A 40 -10.72 0.58 7.83
C LEU A 40 -11.51 0.31 6.55
N THR A 41 -11.65 1.35 5.72
CA THR A 41 -12.26 1.21 4.39
C THR A 41 -11.18 0.82 3.39
N CYS A 42 -11.37 -0.30 2.71
CA CYS A 42 -10.51 -0.73 1.60
C CYS A 42 -11.30 -0.96 0.32
N LYS A 43 -10.64 -0.79 -0.83
CA LYS A 43 -11.16 -1.10 -2.16
C LYS A 43 -10.27 -2.15 -2.81
N ASN A 44 -10.86 -3.26 -3.20
CA ASN A 44 -10.18 -4.30 -3.95
C ASN A 44 -10.40 -4.08 -5.45
N LEU A 45 -9.36 -3.58 -6.11
CA LEU A 45 -9.34 -3.32 -7.54
C LEU A 45 -8.57 -4.44 -8.24
N PRO A 46 -8.77 -4.66 -9.55
CA PRO A 46 -8.20 -5.82 -10.26
C PRO A 46 -6.68 -6.00 -10.12
N GLU A 47 -5.94 -4.92 -9.91
CA GLU A 47 -4.48 -4.93 -9.83
C GLU A 47 -3.93 -4.70 -8.41
N PHE A 48 -4.73 -4.13 -7.50
CA PHE A 48 -4.28 -3.74 -6.17
C PHE A 48 -5.43 -3.56 -5.19
N ILE A 49 -5.11 -3.71 -3.90
CA ILE A 49 -5.97 -3.27 -2.81
C ILE A 49 -5.56 -1.85 -2.43
N GLU A 50 -6.51 -0.94 -2.33
CA GLU A 50 -6.33 0.43 -1.85
C GLU A 50 -6.95 0.57 -0.46
N VAL A 51 -6.26 1.23 0.46
CA VAL A 51 -6.74 1.51 1.82
C VAL A 51 -6.33 2.92 2.23
N ASP A 52 -7.26 3.66 2.79
CA ASP A 52 -7.03 5.02 3.30
C ASP A 52 -6.37 4.95 4.68
N PHE A 53 -5.14 4.45 4.69
CA PHE A 53 -4.39 4.20 5.92
C PHE A 53 -2.88 4.32 5.67
N ALA A 54 -2.14 4.81 6.65
CA ALA A 54 -0.70 4.98 6.52
C ALA A 54 -0.01 3.63 6.28
N ALA A 55 0.93 3.61 5.34
CA ALA A 55 1.57 2.38 4.88
C ALA A 55 2.35 1.68 6.01
N VAL A 56 2.86 2.43 7.01
CA VAL A 56 3.52 1.83 8.18
C VAL A 56 2.64 0.78 8.88
N HIS A 57 1.33 1.01 8.97
CA HIS A 57 0.42 0.07 9.60
C HIS A 57 0.13 -1.13 8.69
N VAL A 58 -0.05 -0.89 7.40
CA VAL A 58 -0.21 -1.96 6.40
C VAL A 58 1.03 -2.86 6.37
N LEU A 59 2.23 -2.28 6.40
CA LEU A 59 3.48 -3.01 6.50
C LEU A 59 3.55 -3.84 7.78
N ASN A 60 3.12 -3.30 8.92
CA ASN A 60 3.09 -4.05 10.19
C ASN A 60 2.15 -5.26 10.12
N ILE A 61 0.98 -5.12 9.49
CA ILE A 61 0.04 -6.23 9.27
C ILE A 61 0.68 -7.29 8.36
N LEU A 62 1.28 -6.87 7.24
CA LEU A 62 1.92 -7.78 6.28
C LEU A 62 3.17 -8.47 6.86
N CYS A 63 3.88 -7.83 7.79
CA CYS A 63 4.97 -8.44 8.55
C CYS A 63 4.49 -9.38 9.67
N GLY A 64 3.20 -9.41 9.96
CA GLY A 64 2.60 -10.26 10.98
C GLY A 64 2.66 -11.75 10.64
N LEU A 65 2.30 -12.58 11.62
CA LEU A 65 2.38 -14.05 11.52
C LEU A 65 1.48 -14.65 10.43
N ASP A 66 0.40 -13.95 10.09
CA ASP A 66 -0.59 -14.38 9.11
C ASP A 66 -0.07 -14.29 7.67
N PHE A 67 0.78 -13.30 7.38
CA PHE A 67 1.27 -13.03 6.02
C PHE A 67 2.76 -13.29 5.83
N ARG A 68 3.58 -13.03 6.86
CA ARG A 68 5.05 -13.28 6.90
C ARG A 68 5.82 -12.64 5.74
N TYR A 69 5.43 -11.44 5.34
CA TYR A 69 6.25 -10.65 4.43
C TYR A 69 7.33 -9.89 5.18
N ARG A 70 8.44 -9.64 4.50
CA ARG A 70 9.52 -8.78 4.99
C ARG A 70 9.89 -7.75 3.94
N VAL A 71 10.13 -6.52 4.40
CA VAL A 71 10.64 -5.45 3.53
C VAL A 71 12.05 -5.82 3.06
N ILE A 72 12.22 -5.88 1.73
CA ILE A 72 13.50 -6.16 1.08
C ILE A 72 14.15 -4.86 0.61
N SER A 73 13.35 -3.95 0.07
CA SER A 73 13.83 -2.65 -0.41
C SER A 73 12.75 -1.59 -0.29
N GLN A 74 13.20 -0.34 -0.20
CA GLN A 74 12.36 0.85 -0.23
C GLN A 74 12.89 1.79 -1.32
N CYS A 75 11.99 2.42 -2.06
CA CYS A 75 12.35 3.55 -2.93
C CYS A 75 11.33 4.69 -2.77
N MET A 76 11.74 5.88 -3.17
CA MET A 76 10.88 7.06 -3.19
C MET A 76 10.97 7.71 -4.57
N ALA A 77 9.82 8.05 -5.13
CA ALA A 77 9.70 8.85 -6.35
C ALA A 77 8.87 10.09 -6.05
N ILE A 78 9.28 11.23 -6.59
CA ILE A 78 8.49 12.46 -6.56
C ILE A 78 8.06 12.75 -7.99
N GLU A 79 6.76 12.69 -8.22
CA GLU A 79 6.16 13.04 -9.50
C GLU A 79 5.74 14.51 -9.48
N ILE A 80 6.14 15.26 -10.50
CA ILE A 80 5.77 16.66 -10.66
C ILE A 80 4.82 16.74 -11.87
N THR A 81 3.55 17.02 -11.61
CA THR A 81 2.50 16.98 -12.63
C THR A 81 1.70 18.28 -12.64
N ALA A 82 1.35 18.76 -13.84
CA ALA A 82 0.51 19.93 -14.00
C ALA A 82 -0.97 19.52 -14.01
N ILE A 83 -1.73 19.91 -12.98
CA ILE A 83 -3.17 19.61 -12.84
C ILE A 83 -3.91 20.93 -12.73
N GLY A 84 -4.86 21.17 -13.65
CA GLY A 84 -5.70 22.38 -13.64
C GLY A 84 -4.93 23.71 -13.70
N GLY A 85 -3.77 23.73 -14.36
CA GLY A 85 -2.90 24.91 -14.46
C GLY A 85 -2.00 25.16 -13.24
N ARG A 86 -1.98 24.25 -12.24
CA ARG A 86 -1.08 24.29 -11.10
C ARG A 86 -0.09 23.13 -11.15
N THR A 87 1.12 23.35 -10.69
CA THR A 87 2.11 22.28 -10.49
C THR A 87 1.85 21.61 -9.15
N MET A 88 1.54 20.32 -9.19
CA MET A 88 1.42 19.47 -8.01
C MET A 88 2.64 18.56 -7.91
N LYS A 89 3.13 18.37 -6.68
CA LYS A 89 4.18 17.40 -6.37
C LYS A 89 3.52 16.27 -5.60
N ILE A 90 3.57 15.06 -6.15
CA ILE A 90 3.05 13.86 -5.52
C ILE A 90 4.24 13.03 -5.07
N GLN A 91 4.33 12.77 -3.78
CA GLN A 91 5.35 11.89 -3.23
C GLN A 91 4.81 10.46 -3.22
N LYS A 92 5.60 9.53 -3.75
CA LYS A 92 5.28 8.11 -3.77
C LYS A 92 6.41 7.35 -3.10
N ILE A 93 6.10 6.55 -2.10
CA ILE A 93 7.06 5.67 -1.44
C ILE A 93 6.64 4.23 -1.78
N PHE A 94 7.59 3.43 -2.25
CA PHE A 94 7.38 2.03 -2.58
C PHE A 94 8.20 1.15 -1.65
N TRP A 95 7.60 0.06 -1.19
CA TRP A 95 8.27 -1.01 -0.49
C TRP A 95 8.08 -2.30 -1.29
N THR A 96 9.18 -2.94 -1.64
CA THR A 96 9.16 -4.31 -2.14
C THR A 96 9.24 -5.22 -0.94
N MET A 97 8.25 -6.09 -0.77
CA MET A 97 8.25 -7.09 0.29
C MET A 97 8.34 -8.49 -0.30
N ALA A 98 9.02 -9.40 0.39
CA ALA A 98 9.08 -10.81 0.03
C ALA A 98 8.55 -11.68 1.16
N ARG A 99 7.80 -12.72 0.80
CA ARG A 99 7.31 -13.73 1.75
C ARG A 99 8.43 -14.70 2.10
N GLU A 100 8.71 -14.83 3.40
CA GLU A 100 9.64 -15.80 3.97
C GLU A 100 9.09 -17.24 3.89
#